data_AF-A0A9E3CDJ5-F1
#
_entry.id   AF-A0A9E3CDJ5-F1
#
_cell.length_a   1.000
_cell.length_b   1.000
_cell.length_c   1.000
_cell.angle_alpha   90.00
_cell.angle_beta   90.00
_cell.angle_gamma   90.00
#
_symmetry.space_group_name_H-M   'P 1'
#
loop_
_entity.id
_entity.type
_entity.pdbx_description
1 polymer ?
#
loop_
_entity_poly.entity_id
_entity_poly.type
_entity_poly.pdbx_seq_one_letter_code
_entity_poly.pdbx_strand_id
1 'polypeptide(L)'
;MMKREIRSGGAEMAARFCSQCGHEISSSAKFCPHCGAPLTPNAFSPAAETTRMDVAARSTRRLLLPLCIAALIVLTVAVAVLAGKLRQQSLLSSNSYTPPAAPPLTNAPSSLPSAPPLTNAPTQPAPAAAPLTNAPTTGPGQLPPDVAAYLQFLKGIEDRRIPLEDEDNAEINASWQQAVSGENAKNAAQQLDENDSPPSVQSNTDNGSAPNQSLSNYENNWQTLIANFQSRTPPEQCRLLANSYYRFLSDDYSGVVQMHVDIPNVLSGKDKGAITNNWLTMNSKKDEEGNAADAALSDLCARYNAPKPFSIRPEGAMPSMLGQ
;
A
#
# COMPACT_ATOMS: atom_id res chain seq x y z
N MET A 1 -3.54 12.33 -56.72
CA MET A 1 -2.53 12.73 -55.72
C MET A 1 -3.21 13.51 -54.60
N MET A 2 -3.43 12.90 -53.44
CA MET A 2 -3.76 13.62 -52.20
C MET A 2 -3.05 12.90 -51.05
N LYS A 3 -1.91 13.45 -50.63
CA LYS A 3 -1.19 13.06 -49.41
C LYS A 3 -2.02 13.54 -48.22
N ARG A 4 -2.46 12.61 -47.36
CA ARG A 4 -2.92 12.94 -46.00
C ARG A 4 -1.73 12.76 -45.07
N GLU A 5 -1.23 13.88 -44.55
CA GLU A 5 -0.25 13.92 -43.47
C GLU A 5 -0.93 13.48 -42.17
N ILE A 6 -0.36 12.47 -41.51
CA ILE A 6 -0.73 12.10 -40.14
C ILE A 6 0.06 13.01 -39.21
N ARG A 7 -0.63 13.90 -38.50
CA ARG A 7 -0.05 14.63 -37.35
C ARG A 7 -0.08 13.70 -36.15
N SER A 8 1.09 13.22 -35.77
CA SER A 8 1.39 12.60 -34.47
C SER A 8 1.25 13.63 -33.36
N GLY A 9 0.13 13.62 -32.65
CA GLY A 9 -0.06 14.37 -31.40
C GLY A 9 0.62 13.63 -30.24
N GLY A 10 1.86 13.99 -29.93
CA GLY A 10 2.49 13.64 -28.67
C GLY A 10 1.85 14.44 -27.54
N ALA A 11 1.21 13.75 -26.60
CA ALA A 11 0.81 14.35 -25.34
C ALA A 11 2.07 14.55 -24.49
N GLU A 12 2.66 15.74 -24.57
CA GLU A 12 3.67 16.21 -23.63
C GLU A 12 3.03 16.27 -22.25
N MET A 13 3.35 15.30 -21.38
CA MET A 13 2.86 15.26 -20.01
C MET A 13 3.56 16.37 -19.23
N ALA A 14 2.90 17.52 -19.10
CA ALA A 14 3.36 18.57 -18.19
C ALA A 14 3.55 17.97 -16.79
N ALA A 15 4.77 17.96 -16.29
CA ALA A 15 5.07 17.61 -14.91
C ALA A 15 4.82 18.81 -14.00
N ARG A 16 4.37 18.57 -12.77
CA ARG A 16 4.23 19.58 -11.72
C ARG A 16 4.94 19.10 -10.45
N PHE A 17 5.11 19.96 -9.46
CA PHE A 17 5.72 19.57 -8.18
C PHE A 17 4.65 19.46 -7.09
N CYS A 18 4.80 18.46 -6.22
CA CYS A 18 3.93 18.31 -5.05
C CYS A 18 4.15 19.48 -4.08
N SER A 19 3.08 20.18 -3.70
CA SER A 19 3.15 21.29 -2.74
C SER A 19 3.47 20.86 -1.31
N GLN A 20 3.37 19.56 -1.00
CA GLN A 20 3.66 19.01 0.33
C GLN A 20 5.09 18.48 0.46
N CYS A 21 5.61 17.76 -0.55
CA CYS A 21 6.93 17.11 -0.47
C CYS A 21 7.95 17.56 -1.51
N GLY A 22 7.57 18.43 -2.45
CA GLY A 22 8.46 19.01 -3.47
C GLY A 22 8.90 18.06 -4.59
N HIS A 23 8.44 16.80 -4.61
CA HIS A 23 8.77 15.86 -5.69
C HIS A 23 7.99 16.15 -6.97
N GLU A 24 8.62 15.86 -8.11
CA GLU A 24 8.00 15.91 -9.42
C GLU A 24 6.91 14.84 -9.54
N ILE A 25 5.77 15.24 -10.09
CA ILE A 25 4.56 14.45 -10.18
C ILE A 25 3.88 14.69 -11.53
N SER A 26 3.25 13.65 -12.06
CA SER A 26 2.44 13.77 -13.26
C SER A 26 1.29 14.76 -13.05
N SER A 27 0.98 15.58 -14.06
CA SER A 27 -0.18 16.49 -14.03
C SER A 27 -1.52 15.78 -13.84
N SER A 28 -1.62 14.49 -14.16
CA SER A 28 -2.83 13.68 -13.98
C SER A 28 -2.90 12.95 -12.63
N ALA A 29 -1.87 13.06 -11.78
CA ALA A 29 -1.84 12.37 -10.48
C ALA A 29 -2.84 13.00 -9.49
N LYS A 30 -3.78 12.18 -8.99
CA LYS A 30 -4.76 12.56 -7.96
C LYS A 30 -4.18 12.58 -6.54
N PHE A 31 -3.09 11.86 -6.33
CA PHE A 31 -2.33 11.79 -5.08
C PHE A 31 -0.84 11.77 -5.39
N CYS A 32 -0.01 12.32 -4.50
CA CYS A 32 1.43 12.27 -4.68
C CYS A 32 1.95 10.86 -4.41
N PRO A 33 2.66 10.20 -5.35
CA PRO A 33 3.21 8.86 -5.15
C PRO A 33 4.36 8.83 -4.12
N HIS A 34 4.92 10.00 -3.76
CA HIS A 34 6.03 10.10 -2.81
C HIS A 34 5.59 10.41 -1.38
N CYS A 35 4.44 11.07 -1.17
CA CYS A 35 3.98 11.47 0.17
C CYS A 35 2.49 11.21 0.45
N GLY A 36 1.73 10.67 -0.50
CA GLY A 36 0.30 10.36 -0.32
C GLY A 36 -0.63 11.58 -0.34
N ALA A 37 -0.11 12.81 -0.34
CA ALA A 37 -0.94 14.01 -0.27
C ALA A 37 -1.92 14.12 -1.44
N PRO A 38 -3.20 14.47 -1.17
CA PRO A 38 -4.18 14.68 -2.23
C PRO A 38 -3.79 15.90 -3.06
N LEU A 39 -3.88 15.71 -4.37
CA LEU A 39 -3.39 16.64 -5.37
C LEU A 39 -4.58 17.32 -6.05
N THR A 40 -5.37 18.05 -5.26
CA THR A 40 -6.59 18.71 -5.75
C THR A 40 -6.26 19.79 -6.79
N PRO A 41 -6.99 19.84 -7.92
CA PRO A 41 -6.97 21.00 -8.81
C PRO A 41 -7.87 22.09 -8.21
N ASN A 42 -7.25 23.23 -7.90
CA ASN A 42 -7.82 24.50 -7.43
C ASN A 42 -8.26 24.61 -5.96
N ALA A 43 -7.94 25.78 -5.42
CA ALA A 43 -7.75 26.09 -4.02
C ALA A 43 -8.81 27.05 -3.46
N PHE A 44 -8.81 27.15 -2.13
CA PHE A 44 -9.40 28.17 -1.24
C PHE A 44 -10.91 28.10 -0.86
N SER A 45 -11.09 27.90 0.45
CA SER A 45 -12.24 28.07 1.37
C SER A 45 -12.64 29.55 1.55
N PRO A 46 -13.64 30.00 2.37
CA PRO A 46 -14.70 29.32 3.16
C PRO A 46 -16.10 29.99 3.05
N ALA A 47 -17.08 29.48 3.81
CA ALA A 47 -18.21 30.18 4.49
C ALA A 47 -19.61 29.59 4.22
N ALA A 48 -20.38 29.57 5.31
CA ALA A 48 -21.74 29.09 5.49
C ALA A 48 -22.75 29.70 4.51
N GLU A 49 -23.88 29.01 4.26
CA GLU A 49 -25.20 29.47 4.73
C GLU A 49 -26.32 28.50 4.29
N THR A 50 -27.12 28.11 5.27
CA THR A 50 -28.52 27.69 5.26
C THR A 50 -29.31 28.05 4.00
N THR A 51 -30.06 27.09 3.43
CA THR A 51 -31.51 27.26 3.14
C THR A 51 -32.16 25.89 2.94
N ARG A 52 -33.20 25.63 3.75
CA ARG A 52 -34.20 24.57 3.65
C ARG A 52 -35.32 24.98 2.68
N MET A 53 -36.13 23.98 2.29
CA MET A 53 -37.43 24.03 1.58
C MET A 53 -37.30 23.97 0.04
N ASP A 54 -38.05 23.16 -0.72
CA ASP A 54 -39.45 22.73 -0.57
C ASP A 54 -39.76 21.32 -1.11
N VAL A 55 -40.86 20.76 -0.58
CA VAL A 55 -41.51 19.50 -0.95
C VAL A 55 -42.51 19.70 -2.09
N ALA A 56 -42.75 18.61 -2.84
CA ALA A 56 -43.90 18.28 -3.69
C ALA A 56 -43.88 18.73 -5.18
N ALA A 57 -43.72 17.72 -6.04
CA ALA A 57 -44.55 17.59 -7.25
C ALA A 57 -44.74 16.09 -7.58
N ARG A 58 -45.88 15.55 -7.15
CA ARG A 58 -46.37 14.22 -7.52
C ARG A 58 -46.99 14.33 -8.91
N SER A 59 -46.37 13.76 -9.96
CA SER A 59 -47.00 13.64 -11.28
C SER A 59 -47.07 12.18 -11.73
N THR A 60 -48.27 11.82 -12.17
CA THR A 60 -48.77 10.49 -12.48
C THR A 60 -48.15 9.94 -13.76
N ARG A 61 -47.20 9.02 -13.64
CA ARG A 61 -46.69 8.22 -14.78
C ARG A 61 -46.51 6.74 -14.44
N ARG A 62 -47.43 6.20 -13.63
CA ARG A 62 -47.35 4.83 -13.07
C ARG A 62 -47.98 3.72 -13.92
N LEU A 63 -48.24 3.94 -15.20
CA LEU A 63 -48.78 2.88 -16.07
C LEU A 63 -47.90 2.49 -17.27
N LEU A 64 -46.86 3.26 -17.60
CA LEU A 64 -45.94 2.96 -18.71
C LEU A 64 -44.59 2.38 -18.28
N LEU A 65 -44.25 2.49 -16.99
CA LEU A 65 -42.97 2.03 -16.44
C LEU A 65 -42.77 0.49 -16.46
N PRO A 66 -43.75 -0.37 -16.14
CA PRO A 66 -43.50 -1.81 -16.16
C PRO A 66 -43.29 -2.37 -17.57
N LEU A 67 -43.89 -1.73 -18.58
CA LEU A 67 -43.79 -2.15 -19.98
C LEU A 67 -42.42 -1.77 -20.60
N CYS A 68 -41.88 -0.61 -20.22
CA CYS A 68 -40.51 -0.23 -20.58
C CYS A 68 -39.45 -1.10 -19.90
N ILE A 69 -39.65 -1.49 -18.64
CA ILE A 69 -38.72 -2.38 -17.93
C ILE A 69 -38.75 -3.78 -18.55
N ALA A 70 -39.93 -4.33 -18.86
CA ALA A 70 -40.05 -5.61 -19.53
C ALA A 70 -39.37 -5.61 -20.92
N ALA A 71 -39.58 -4.55 -21.71
CA ALA A 71 -38.93 -4.39 -23.01
C ALA A 71 -37.40 -4.26 -22.88
N LEU A 72 -36.90 -3.53 -21.88
CA LEU A 72 -35.47 -3.43 -21.60
C LEU A 72 -34.85 -4.77 -21.18
N ILE A 73 -35.52 -5.55 -20.35
CA ILE A 73 -35.04 -6.87 -19.92
C ILE A 73 -35.00 -7.84 -21.11
N VAL A 74 -36.02 -7.83 -21.97
CA VAL A 74 -36.02 -8.67 -23.18
C VAL A 74 -34.89 -8.25 -24.13
N LEU A 75 -34.65 -6.94 -24.28
CA LEU A 75 -33.58 -6.43 -25.12
C LEU A 75 -32.19 -6.79 -24.56
N THR A 76 -31.97 -6.68 -23.25
CA THR A 76 -30.68 -7.05 -22.62
C THR A 76 -30.41 -8.55 -22.71
N VAL A 77 -31.42 -9.39 -22.51
CA VAL A 77 -31.29 -10.84 -22.69
C VAL A 77 -31.02 -11.20 -24.15
N ALA A 78 -31.71 -10.57 -25.10
CA ALA A 78 -31.46 -10.79 -26.53
C ALA A 78 -30.03 -10.40 -26.94
N VAL A 79 -29.53 -9.25 -26.45
CA VAL A 79 -28.14 -8.80 -26.71
C VAL A 79 -27.13 -9.74 -26.05
N ALA A 80 -27.38 -10.21 -24.83
CA ALA A 80 -26.49 -11.16 -24.15
C ALA A 80 -26.39 -12.51 -24.89
N VAL A 81 -27.51 -13.02 -25.42
CA VAL A 81 -27.53 -14.24 -26.24
C VAL A 81 -26.81 -14.04 -27.58
N LEU A 82 -26.97 -12.86 -28.21
CA LEU A 82 -26.28 -12.53 -29.46
C LEU A 82 -24.76 -12.38 -29.25
N ALA A 83 -24.35 -11.70 -28.18
CA ALA A 83 -22.94 -11.54 -27.81
C ALA A 83 -22.28 -12.85 -27.38
N GLY A 84 -23.02 -13.76 -26.73
CA GLY A 84 -22.56 -15.09 -26.38
C GLY A 84 -22.20 -15.95 -27.60
N LYS A 85 -22.96 -15.84 -28.69
CA LYS A 85 -22.66 -16.55 -29.95
C LYS A 85 -21.45 -15.97 -30.71
N LEU A 86 -21.12 -14.71 -30.51
CA LEU A 86 -19.98 -14.04 -31.17
C LEU A 86 -18.65 -14.24 -30.41
N ARG A 87 -18.66 -14.61 -29.12
CA ARG A 87 -17.43 -14.82 -28.32
C ARG A 87 -16.72 -16.15 -28.54
N GLN A 88 -17.32 -17.13 -29.20
CA GLN A 88 -16.70 -18.45 -29.40
C GLN A 88 -15.65 -18.50 -30.52
N GLN A 89 -15.47 -17.42 -31.30
CA GLN A 89 -14.56 -17.43 -32.45
C GLN A 89 -13.20 -16.74 -32.22
N SER A 90 -12.91 -16.24 -31.00
CA SER A 90 -11.68 -15.49 -30.71
C SER A 90 -10.71 -16.19 -29.74
N LEU A 91 -10.91 -17.48 -29.43
CA LEU A 91 -10.04 -18.23 -28.51
C LEU A 91 -8.98 -19.10 -29.21
N LEU A 92 -8.61 -18.81 -30.45
CA LEU A 92 -7.48 -19.46 -31.13
C LEU A 92 -6.53 -18.41 -31.71
N SER A 93 -5.76 -17.77 -30.84
CA SER A 93 -4.51 -17.08 -31.18
C SER A 93 -3.65 -16.96 -29.92
N SER A 94 -3.16 -18.09 -29.41
CA SER A 94 -2.04 -18.10 -28.48
C SER A 94 -0.74 -18.05 -29.29
N ASN A 95 -0.12 -16.87 -29.35
CA ASN A 95 1.28 -16.77 -29.74
C ASN A 95 2.10 -17.47 -28.65
N SER A 96 2.74 -18.59 -29.00
CA SER A 96 3.77 -19.23 -28.19
C SER A 96 5.04 -18.39 -28.24
N TYR A 97 5.20 -17.48 -27.27
CA TYR A 97 6.48 -16.86 -26.96
C TYR A 97 7.40 -17.91 -26.33
N THR A 98 8.38 -18.37 -27.10
CA THR A 98 9.52 -19.16 -26.60
C THR A 98 10.63 -18.19 -26.24
N PRO A 99 10.98 -18.02 -24.94
CA PRO A 99 12.17 -17.26 -24.59
C PRO A 99 13.42 -18.02 -25.08
N PRO A 100 14.42 -17.34 -25.67
CA PRO A 100 15.66 -17.99 -26.05
C PRO A 100 16.40 -18.50 -24.80
N ALA A 101 16.94 -19.71 -24.90
CA ALA A 101 17.77 -20.30 -23.86
C ALA A 101 18.97 -19.39 -23.53
N ALA A 102 19.16 -19.11 -22.25
CA ALA A 102 20.35 -18.40 -21.76
C ALA A 102 21.59 -19.29 -21.97
N PRO A 103 22.70 -18.76 -22.51
CA PRO A 103 23.95 -19.50 -22.61
C PRO A 103 24.58 -19.72 -21.22
N PRO A 104 25.40 -20.78 -21.04
CA PRO A 104 26.00 -21.11 -19.75
C PRO A 104 27.00 -20.03 -19.29
N LEU A 105 26.91 -19.67 -18.02
CA LEU A 105 27.81 -18.77 -17.29
C LEU A 105 29.15 -19.45 -17.01
N THR A 106 29.98 -19.64 -18.04
CA THR A 106 31.39 -20.00 -17.85
C THR A 106 32.23 -19.30 -18.92
N ASN A 107 33.05 -18.35 -18.48
CA ASN A 107 34.02 -17.53 -19.22
C ASN A 107 33.53 -16.11 -19.60
N ALA A 108 33.43 -15.22 -18.61
CA ALA A 108 33.53 -13.78 -18.85
C ALA A 108 34.98 -13.33 -18.59
N PRO A 109 35.70 -12.78 -19.59
CA PRO A 109 37.03 -12.20 -19.37
C PRO A 109 36.93 -10.88 -18.60
N SER A 110 37.74 -10.76 -17.55
CA SER A 110 37.93 -9.53 -16.78
C SER A 110 38.69 -8.49 -17.61
N SER A 111 37.97 -7.61 -18.28
CA SER A 111 38.52 -6.32 -18.71
C SER A 111 37.40 -5.28 -18.78
N LEU A 112 37.28 -4.48 -17.70
CA LEU A 112 36.50 -3.24 -17.70
C LEU A 112 37.16 -2.22 -18.62
N PRO A 113 36.45 -1.59 -19.57
CA PRO A 113 36.95 -0.39 -20.21
C PRO A 113 36.94 0.76 -19.20
N SER A 114 38.08 1.42 -19.03
CA SER A 114 38.21 2.62 -18.22
C SER A 114 37.25 3.70 -18.72
N ALA A 115 36.42 4.23 -17.84
CA ALA A 115 35.54 5.35 -18.14
C ALA A 115 36.36 6.58 -18.58
N PRO A 116 35.91 7.38 -19.55
CA PRO A 116 36.57 8.62 -19.94
C PRO A 116 36.53 9.65 -18.80
N PRO A 117 37.51 10.58 -18.73
CA PRO A 117 37.54 11.58 -17.68
C PRO A 117 36.35 12.53 -17.81
N LEU A 118 35.61 12.70 -16.72
CA LEU A 118 34.62 13.77 -16.55
C LEU A 118 35.39 15.09 -16.43
N THR A 119 35.63 15.76 -17.55
CA THR A 119 36.12 17.14 -17.57
C THR A 119 35.27 17.91 -18.56
N ASN A 120 34.59 18.94 -18.07
CA ASN A 120 33.67 19.87 -18.76
C ASN A 120 32.16 19.67 -18.54
N ALA A 121 31.73 19.50 -17.29
CA ALA A 121 30.42 19.99 -16.88
C ALA A 121 30.57 21.46 -16.45
N PRO A 122 29.72 22.41 -16.91
CA PRO A 122 29.72 23.78 -16.40
C PRO A 122 29.52 23.76 -14.89
N THR A 123 30.43 24.38 -14.15
CA THR A 123 30.33 24.59 -12.71
C THR A 123 29.16 25.50 -12.43
N GLN A 124 27.96 24.93 -12.26
CA GLN A 124 26.86 25.64 -11.63
C GLN A 124 27.24 25.79 -10.15
N PRO A 125 27.30 27.01 -9.59
CA PRO A 125 27.57 27.17 -8.17
C PRO A 125 26.56 26.34 -7.40
N ALA A 126 27.05 25.42 -6.57
CA ALA A 126 26.21 24.75 -5.59
C ALA A 126 25.42 25.85 -4.85
N PRO A 127 24.10 25.72 -4.66
CA PRO A 127 23.39 26.56 -3.72
C PRO A 127 24.18 26.49 -2.42
N ALA A 128 24.71 27.63 -1.97
CA ALA A 128 25.42 27.71 -0.72
C ALA A 128 24.53 27.03 0.32
N ALA A 129 25.04 25.96 0.96
CA ALA A 129 24.40 25.38 2.11
C ALA A 129 24.06 26.56 3.03
N ALA A 130 22.76 26.80 3.26
CA ALA A 130 22.35 27.79 4.21
C ALA A 130 23.12 27.48 5.51
N PRO A 131 23.79 28.46 6.12
CA PRO A 131 24.51 28.22 7.35
C PRO A 131 23.50 27.64 8.35
N LEU A 132 23.84 26.51 8.97
CA LEU A 132 23.20 26.05 10.19
C LEU A 132 23.54 27.03 11.32
N THR A 133 23.20 28.30 11.17
CA THR A 133 23.45 29.33 12.17
C THR A 133 22.32 29.25 13.19
N ASN A 134 22.72 28.90 14.42
CA ASN A 134 21.95 28.81 15.66
C ASN A 134 21.50 27.40 16.09
N ALA A 135 22.26 26.35 15.82
CA ALA A 135 22.18 25.14 16.65
C ALA A 135 22.90 25.42 17.99
N PRO A 136 22.25 25.28 19.15
CA PRO A 136 22.95 25.28 20.43
C PRO A 136 24.03 24.20 20.37
N THR A 137 25.29 24.59 20.61
CA THR A 137 26.41 23.66 20.79
C THR A 137 26.11 22.78 21.99
N THR A 138 25.45 21.66 21.72
CA THR A 138 25.34 20.54 22.64
C THR A 138 26.72 19.88 22.72
N GLY A 139 27.14 19.53 23.94
CA GLY A 139 28.41 18.83 24.14
C GLY A 139 28.40 17.48 23.42
N PRO A 140 29.58 16.91 23.11
CA PRO A 140 29.69 15.58 22.52
C PRO A 140 28.89 14.56 23.35
N GLY A 141 28.04 13.78 22.68
CA GLY A 141 27.19 12.78 23.33
C GLY A 141 25.80 13.26 23.73
N GLN A 142 25.45 14.54 23.50
CA GLN A 142 24.11 15.05 23.79
C GLN A 142 23.37 15.46 22.51
N LEU A 143 22.13 14.99 22.37
CA LEU A 143 21.24 15.41 21.29
C LEU A 143 20.77 16.86 21.51
N PRO A 144 20.61 17.66 20.44
CA PRO A 144 19.90 18.92 20.49
C PRO A 144 18.50 18.76 21.13
N PRO A 145 18.01 19.73 21.93
CA PRO A 145 16.74 19.58 22.65
C PRO A 145 15.52 19.28 21.75
N ASP A 146 15.48 19.88 20.56
CA ASP A 146 14.43 19.67 19.56
C ASP A 146 14.49 18.26 18.94
N VAL A 147 15.69 17.78 18.63
CA VAL A 147 15.95 16.40 18.18
C VAL A 147 15.55 15.40 19.28
N ALA A 148 16.00 15.61 20.52
CA ALA A 148 15.67 14.76 21.65
C ALA A 148 14.15 14.69 21.89
N ALA A 149 13.46 15.84 21.85
CA ALA A 149 12.01 15.90 21.98
C ALA A 149 11.29 15.19 20.83
N TYR A 150 11.82 15.25 19.59
CA TYR A 150 11.27 14.52 18.46
C TYR A 150 11.47 13.02 18.57
N LEU A 151 12.64 12.56 19.01
CA LEU A 151 12.87 11.13 19.24
C LEU A 151 11.99 10.58 20.38
N GLN A 152 11.74 11.35 21.42
CA GLN A 152 10.81 10.96 22.48
C GLN A 152 9.37 10.86 21.95
N PHE A 153 8.94 11.81 21.12
CA PHE A 153 7.66 11.73 20.43
C PHE A 153 7.57 10.48 19.54
N LEU A 154 8.59 10.22 18.72
CA LEU A 154 8.63 9.06 17.83
C LEU A 154 8.60 7.74 18.61
N LYS A 155 9.31 7.65 19.74
CA LYS A 155 9.22 6.51 20.65
C LYS A 155 7.78 6.29 21.13
N GLY A 156 7.06 7.36 21.45
CA GLY A 156 5.65 7.27 21.85
C GLY A 156 4.72 6.78 20.73
N ILE A 157 5.07 6.99 19.46
CA ILE A 157 4.37 6.37 18.33
C ILE A 157 4.71 4.88 18.27
N GLU A 158 5.99 4.50 18.39
CA GLU A 158 6.40 3.08 18.42
C GLU A 158 5.75 2.29 19.56
N ASP A 159 5.74 2.85 20.77
CA ASP A 159 5.13 2.20 21.95
C ASP A 159 3.62 1.95 21.76
N ARG A 160 2.96 2.65 20.83
CA ARG A 160 1.55 2.44 20.45
C ARG A 160 1.40 1.54 19.22
N ARG A 161 2.35 1.59 18.29
CA ARG A 161 2.33 0.77 17.06
C ARG A 161 2.48 -0.71 17.38
N ILE A 162 3.43 -1.05 18.26
CA ILE A 162 3.78 -2.45 18.59
C ILE A 162 2.55 -3.25 19.06
N PRO A 163 1.79 -2.82 20.09
CA PRO A 163 0.64 -3.61 20.53
C PRO A 163 -0.48 -3.67 19.49
N LEU A 164 -0.66 -2.63 18.65
CA LEU A 164 -1.62 -2.70 17.54
C LEU A 164 -1.21 -3.79 16.55
N GLU A 165 0.06 -3.77 16.12
CA GLU A 165 0.62 -4.79 15.23
C GLU A 165 0.47 -6.21 15.84
N ASP A 166 0.79 -6.40 17.12
CA ASP A 166 0.69 -7.69 17.81
C ASP A 166 -0.75 -8.22 17.84
N GLU A 167 -1.71 -7.37 18.20
CA GLU A 167 -3.15 -7.69 18.22
C GLU A 167 -3.64 -8.11 16.83
N ASP A 168 -3.28 -7.34 15.81
CA ASP A 168 -3.73 -7.57 14.43
C ASP A 168 -3.11 -8.83 13.83
N ASN A 169 -1.82 -9.07 14.08
CA ASN A 169 -1.15 -10.29 13.63
C ASN A 169 -1.75 -11.54 14.29
N ALA A 170 -2.12 -11.46 15.56
CA ALA A 170 -2.76 -12.58 16.25
C ALA A 170 -4.10 -12.94 15.61
N GLU A 171 -4.92 -11.95 15.27
CA GLU A 171 -6.20 -12.14 14.59
C GLU A 171 -6.06 -12.67 13.16
N ILE A 172 -5.15 -12.08 12.38
CA ILE A 172 -4.82 -12.51 11.01
C ILE A 172 -4.35 -13.95 11.01
N ASN A 173 -3.41 -14.30 11.89
CA ASN A 173 -2.88 -15.66 11.98
C ASN A 173 -3.97 -16.66 12.38
N ALA A 174 -4.83 -16.33 13.35
CA ALA A 174 -5.96 -17.19 13.71
C ALA A 174 -6.91 -17.43 12.52
N SER A 175 -7.25 -16.37 11.79
CA SER A 175 -8.10 -16.44 10.60
C SER A 175 -7.47 -17.23 9.46
N TRP A 176 -6.15 -17.07 9.27
CA TRP A 176 -5.38 -17.83 8.29
C TRP A 176 -5.34 -19.32 8.61
N GLN A 177 -5.05 -19.69 9.87
CA GLN A 177 -5.04 -21.10 10.30
C GLN A 177 -6.41 -21.75 10.11
N GLN A 178 -7.50 -21.02 10.36
CA GLN A 178 -8.85 -21.49 10.06
C GLN A 178 -9.05 -21.73 8.55
N ALA A 179 -8.54 -20.84 7.70
CA ALA A 179 -8.66 -20.97 6.25
C ALA A 179 -7.93 -22.20 5.71
N VAL A 180 -6.70 -22.41 6.17
CA VAL A 180 -5.88 -23.56 5.73
C VAL A 180 -6.40 -24.88 6.31
N SER A 181 -6.82 -24.90 7.58
CA SER A 181 -7.37 -26.12 8.21
C SER A 181 -8.73 -26.53 7.66
N GLY A 182 -9.62 -25.57 7.35
CA GLY A 182 -10.90 -25.84 6.69
C GLY A 182 -10.75 -26.43 5.29
N GLU A 183 -9.71 -26.02 4.55
CA GLU A 183 -9.36 -26.62 3.26
C GLU A 183 -8.79 -28.04 3.43
N ASN A 184 -7.92 -28.27 4.41
CA ASN A 184 -7.44 -29.61 4.75
C ASN A 184 -8.59 -30.55 5.12
N ALA A 185 -9.58 -30.07 5.88
CA ALA A 185 -10.78 -30.84 6.24
C ALA A 185 -11.67 -31.15 5.03
N LYS A 186 -11.86 -30.20 4.09
CA LYS A 186 -12.61 -30.43 2.83
C LYS A 186 -11.89 -31.43 1.93
N ASN A 187 -10.58 -31.32 1.79
CA ASN A 187 -9.75 -32.23 1.00
C ASN A 187 -9.74 -33.64 1.61
N ALA A 188 -9.68 -33.74 2.95
CA ALA A 188 -9.82 -35.01 3.66
C ALA A 188 -11.21 -35.62 3.47
N ALA A 189 -12.29 -34.82 3.57
CA ALA A 189 -13.66 -35.29 3.37
C ALA A 189 -13.93 -35.75 1.92
N GLN A 190 -13.29 -35.16 0.91
CA GLN A 190 -13.37 -35.63 -0.48
C GLN A 190 -12.58 -36.93 -0.73
N GLN A 191 -11.70 -37.32 0.18
CA GLN A 191 -10.93 -38.58 0.12
C GLN A 191 -11.57 -39.71 0.93
N LEU A 192 -12.65 -39.43 1.67
CA LEU A 192 -13.41 -40.45 2.37
C LEU A 192 -14.39 -41.13 1.40
N ASP A 193 -14.36 -42.46 1.42
CA ASP A 193 -15.31 -43.32 0.71
C ASP A 193 -16.74 -43.07 1.24
N GLU A 194 -17.75 -43.24 0.39
CA GLU A 194 -19.14 -42.77 0.60
C GLU A 194 -19.87 -43.42 1.81
N ASN A 195 -19.19 -44.30 2.55
CA ASN A 195 -19.69 -45.00 3.74
C ASN A 195 -19.12 -44.49 5.08
N ASP A 196 -18.17 -43.55 5.10
CA ASP A 196 -17.66 -42.99 6.36
C ASP A 196 -18.23 -41.59 6.62
N SER A 197 -18.89 -41.42 7.78
CA SER A 197 -19.40 -40.11 8.18
C SER A 197 -18.21 -39.19 8.56
N PRO A 198 -18.10 -37.98 7.98
CA PRO A 198 -17.01 -37.08 8.33
C PRO A 198 -17.11 -36.67 9.81
N PRO A 199 -15.98 -36.53 10.52
CA PRO A 199 -15.98 -36.04 11.89
C PRO A 199 -16.60 -34.64 11.93
N SER A 200 -17.55 -34.43 12.84
CA SER A 200 -18.22 -33.15 13.02
C SER A 200 -17.19 -32.09 13.42
N VAL A 201 -16.93 -31.13 12.53
CA VAL A 201 -16.15 -29.93 12.86
C VAL A 201 -17.04 -29.04 13.72
N GLN A 202 -16.80 -29.02 15.03
CA GLN A 202 -17.43 -28.05 15.93
C GLN A 202 -16.88 -26.66 15.63
N SER A 203 -17.69 -25.84 14.96
CA SER A 203 -17.45 -24.42 14.81
C SER A 203 -17.70 -23.74 16.17
N ASN A 204 -16.64 -23.50 16.94
CA ASN A 204 -16.70 -22.60 18.09
C ASN A 204 -16.87 -21.16 17.57
N THR A 205 -18.12 -20.76 17.31
CA THR A 205 -18.49 -19.37 17.03
C THR A 205 -18.94 -18.70 18.31
N ASP A 206 -18.05 -18.58 19.29
CA ASP A 206 -18.33 -17.76 20.47
C ASP A 206 -17.16 -16.80 20.68
N ASN A 207 -17.46 -15.50 20.57
CA ASN A 207 -16.60 -14.31 20.73
C ASN A 207 -15.82 -13.77 19.51
N GLY A 208 -16.31 -13.95 18.28
CA GLY A 208 -15.82 -13.17 17.13
C GLY A 208 -16.74 -11.99 16.83
N SER A 209 -16.25 -10.74 16.98
CA SER A 209 -16.87 -9.59 16.31
C SER A 209 -17.13 -9.91 14.84
N ALA A 210 -18.24 -9.42 14.27
CA ALA A 210 -18.52 -9.64 12.85
C ALA A 210 -17.29 -9.23 12.01
N PRO A 211 -16.94 -9.93 10.91
CA PRO A 211 -15.72 -9.68 10.13
C PRO A 211 -15.51 -8.21 9.73
N ASN A 212 -16.60 -7.46 9.52
CA ASN A 212 -16.56 -6.05 9.18
C ASN A 212 -16.22 -5.12 10.36
N GLN A 213 -16.52 -5.53 11.59
CA GLN A 213 -16.26 -4.74 12.80
C GLN A 213 -14.78 -4.77 13.18
N SER A 214 -14.10 -5.89 12.96
CA SER A 214 -12.64 -5.98 13.19
C SER A 214 -11.87 -5.06 12.23
N LEU A 215 -12.14 -5.14 10.92
CA LEU A 215 -11.49 -4.26 9.93
C LEU A 215 -11.74 -2.77 10.21
N SER A 216 -12.94 -2.40 10.65
CA SER A 216 -13.25 -1.00 10.98
C SER A 216 -12.44 -0.51 12.20
N ASN A 217 -12.30 -1.34 13.22
CA ASN A 217 -11.51 -1.00 14.42
C ASN A 217 -10.02 -0.87 14.07
N TYR A 218 -9.52 -1.83 13.29
CA TYR A 218 -8.19 -1.80 12.72
C TYR A 218 -7.91 -0.48 11.99
N GLU A 219 -8.75 -0.15 11.01
CA GLU A 219 -8.59 1.07 10.19
C GLU A 219 -8.56 2.33 11.07
N ASN A 220 -9.46 2.43 12.04
CA ASN A 220 -9.53 3.59 12.93
C ASN A 220 -8.29 3.73 13.83
N ASN A 221 -7.82 2.63 14.41
CA ASN A 221 -6.65 2.64 15.31
C ASN A 221 -5.38 3.06 14.56
N TRP A 222 -5.14 2.48 13.39
CA TRP A 222 -3.96 2.80 12.58
C TRP A 222 -4.01 4.20 11.97
N GLN A 223 -5.17 4.62 11.44
CA GLN A 223 -5.32 5.98 10.94
C GLN A 223 -5.11 7.02 12.06
N THR A 224 -5.56 6.73 13.28
CA THR A 224 -5.31 7.59 14.45
C THR A 224 -3.82 7.66 14.77
N LEU A 225 -3.11 6.53 14.72
CA LEU A 225 -1.66 6.48 14.94
C LEU A 225 -0.89 7.29 13.88
N ILE A 226 -1.21 7.10 12.59
CA ILE A 226 -0.61 7.83 11.47
C ILE A 226 -0.89 9.32 11.59
N ALA A 227 -2.14 9.70 11.91
CA ALA A 227 -2.51 11.11 12.11
C ALA A 227 -1.74 11.71 13.29
N ASN A 228 -1.54 10.95 14.38
CA ASN A 228 -0.73 11.41 15.52
C ASN A 228 0.72 11.65 15.10
N PHE A 229 1.33 10.71 14.37
CA PHE A 229 2.68 10.86 13.83
C PHE A 229 2.80 12.12 12.95
N GLN A 230 1.87 12.32 12.03
CA GLN A 230 1.86 13.47 11.10
C GLN A 230 1.54 14.82 11.78
N SER A 231 0.97 14.80 12.98
CA SER A 231 0.62 16.02 13.72
C SER A 231 1.85 16.85 14.15
N ARG A 232 3.05 16.25 14.10
CA ARG A 232 4.29 16.89 14.54
C ARG A 232 5.26 17.07 13.37
N THR A 233 5.59 18.33 13.08
CA THR A 233 6.64 18.64 12.10
C THR A 233 8.01 18.19 12.62
N PRO A 234 8.77 17.39 11.86
CA PRO A 234 10.11 16.99 12.28
C PRO A 234 11.08 18.18 12.24
N PRO A 235 12.01 18.31 13.21
CA PRO A 235 13.20 19.14 13.05
C PRO A 235 13.94 18.76 11.76
N GLU A 236 14.67 19.71 11.16
CA GLU A 236 15.36 19.49 9.88
C GLU A 236 16.27 18.25 9.92
N GLN A 237 16.97 18.07 11.04
CA GLN A 237 17.89 16.95 11.26
C GLN A 237 17.16 15.60 11.33
N CYS A 238 15.88 15.60 11.71
CA CYS A 238 15.05 14.41 11.81
C CYS A 238 14.29 14.08 10.51
N ARG A 239 14.37 14.89 9.45
CA ARG A 239 13.54 14.69 8.25
C ARG A 239 13.75 13.36 7.56
N LEU A 240 15.00 12.90 7.44
CA LEU A 240 15.30 11.61 6.81
C LEU A 240 14.69 10.45 7.62
N LEU A 241 14.84 10.50 8.94
CA LEU A 241 14.22 9.53 9.86
C LEU A 241 12.69 9.57 9.75
N ALA A 242 12.09 10.75 9.83
CA ALA A 242 10.64 10.92 9.74
C ALA A 242 10.07 10.36 8.42
N ASN A 243 10.74 10.61 7.29
CA ASN A 243 10.31 10.08 6.00
C ASN A 243 10.42 8.56 5.93
N SER A 244 11.53 8.00 6.42
CA SER A 244 11.76 6.55 6.42
C SER A 244 10.74 5.85 7.32
N TYR A 245 10.48 6.43 8.49
CA TYR A 245 9.48 5.94 9.43
C TYR A 245 8.06 6.03 8.88
N TYR A 246 7.70 7.12 8.20
CA TYR A 246 6.37 7.26 7.60
C TYR A 246 6.09 6.21 6.54
N ARG A 247 7.09 5.89 5.71
CA ARG A 247 6.99 4.81 4.73
C ARG A 247 6.71 3.49 5.42
N PHE A 248 7.56 3.12 6.38
CA PHE A 248 7.39 1.91 7.17
C PHE A 248 6.00 1.84 7.81
N LEU A 249 5.55 2.91 8.50
CA LEU A 249 4.24 2.95 9.15
C LEU A 249 3.07 2.82 8.14
N SER A 250 3.21 3.41 6.95
CA SER A 250 2.19 3.33 5.90
C SER A 250 2.14 1.95 5.25
N ASP A 251 3.30 1.33 5.05
CA ASP A 251 3.42 -0.03 4.53
C ASP A 251 2.87 -1.05 5.53
N ASP A 252 3.17 -0.88 6.82
CA ASP A 252 2.64 -1.72 7.90
C ASP A 252 1.10 -1.66 7.93
N TYR A 253 0.55 -0.44 7.87
CA TYR A 253 -0.89 -0.23 7.76
C TYR A 253 -1.49 -0.89 6.51
N SER A 254 -0.96 -0.59 5.32
CA SER A 254 -1.47 -1.15 4.07
C SER A 254 -1.35 -2.67 4.01
N GLY A 255 -0.31 -3.20 4.67
CA GLY A 255 -0.02 -4.61 4.81
C GLY A 255 -1.18 -5.39 5.40
N VAL A 256 -1.60 -4.94 6.57
CA VAL A 256 -2.66 -5.61 7.33
C VAL A 256 -4.05 -5.34 6.73
N VAL A 257 -4.32 -4.15 6.18
CA VAL A 257 -5.58 -3.92 5.44
C VAL A 257 -5.73 -4.94 4.32
N GLN A 258 -4.68 -5.14 3.53
CA GLN A 258 -4.72 -6.08 2.42
C GLN A 258 -4.95 -7.52 2.91
N MET A 259 -4.35 -7.91 4.05
CA MET A 259 -4.59 -9.23 4.63
C MET A 259 -6.06 -9.43 5.03
N HIS A 260 -6.70 -8.44 5.65
CA HIS A 260 -8.12 -8.51 5.97
C HIS A 260 -9.02 -8.63 4.74
N VAL A 261 -8.61 -8.03 3.61
CA VAL A 261 -9.30 -8.15 2.32
C VAL A 261 -9.07 -9.53 1.69
N ASP A 262 -7.87 -10.08 1.85
CA ASP A 262 -7.45 -11.33 1.21
C ASP A 262 -7.94 -12.59 1.95
N ILE A 263 -7.99 -12.56 3.29
CA ILE A 263 -8.43 -13.69 4.12
C ILE A 263 -9.80 -14.26 3.67
N PRO A 264 -10.86 -13.45 3.45
CA PRO A 264 -12.14 -13.94 2.95
C PRO A 264 -12.04 -14.63 1.58
N ASN A 265 -11.13 -14.17 0.71
CA ASN A 265 -10.91 -14.80 -0.60
C ASN A 265 -10.26 -16.17 -0.44
N VAL A 266 -9.27 -16.30 0.44
CA VAL A 266 -8.64 -17.58 0.77
C VAL A 266 -9.64 -18.55 1.42
N LEU A 267 -10.45 -18.09 2.37
CA LEU A 267 -11.52 -18.87 3.00
C LEU A 267 -12.55 -19.38 1.97
N SER A 268 -12.75 -18.61 0.89
CA SER A 268 -13.63 -18.97 -0.23
C SER A 268 -12.96 -19.86 -1.27
N GLY A 269 -11.70 -20.27 -1.07
CA GLY A 269 -10.93 -21.10 -1.99
C GLY A 269 -10.42 -20.36 -3.24
N LYS A 270 -10.42 -19.02 -3.23
CA LYS A 270 -9.98 -18.20 -4.37
C LYS A 270 -8.53 -17.77 -4.20
N ASP A 271 -7.76 -17.89 -5.27
CA ASP A 271 -6.45 -17.23 -5.46
C ASP A 271 -5.41 -17.45 -4.34
N LYS A 272 -5.54 -18.50 -3.52
CA LYS A 272 -4.67 -18.79 -2.36
C LYS A 272 -3.18 -18.65 -2.67
N GLY A 273 -2.70 -19.30 -3.73
CA GLY A 273 -1.27 -19.26 -4.09
C GLY A 273 -0.79 -17.85 -4.47
N ALA A 274 -1.61 -17.09 -5.19
CA ALA A 274 -1.29 -15.70 -5.55
C ALA A 274 -1.30 -14.80 -4.30
N ILE A 275 -2.28 -14.97 -3.43
CA ILE A 275 -2.40 -14.24 -2.16
C ILE A 275 -1.22 -14.55 -1.23
N THR A 276 -0.83 -15.82 -1.07
CA THR A 276 0.33 -16.20 -0.26
C THR A 276 1.62 -15.56 -0.78
N ASN A 277 1.84 -15.57 -2.11
CA ASN A 277 3.03 -14.95 -2.71
C ASN A 277 3.03 -13.41 -2.57
N ASN A 278 1.87 -12.78 -2.73
CA ASN A 278 1.72 -11.34 -2.52
C ASN A 278 2.07 -10.99 -1.06
N TRP A 279 1.54 -11.74 -0.12
CA TRP A 279 1.79 -11.51 1.30
C TRP A 279 3.26 -11.70 1.69
N LEU A 280 3.93 -12.75 1.19
CA LEU A 280 5.39 -12.92 1.35
C LEU A 280 6.18 -11.71 0.85
N THR A 281 5.81 -11.19 -0.32
CA THR A 281 6.44 -10.02 -0.92
C THR A 281 6.21 -8.77 -0.07
N MET A 282 4.99 -8.59 0.44
CA MET A 282 4.63 -7.47 1.31
C MET A 282 5.38 -7.50 2.64
N ASN A 283 5.53 -8.67 3.25
CA ASN A 283 6.31 -8.83 4.49
C ASN A 283 7.79 -8.48 4.25
N SER A 284 8.40 -8.95 3.16
CA SER A 284 9.78 -8.58 2.81
C SER A 284 9.94 -7.07 2.65
N LYS A 285 8.98 -6.41 1.97
CA LYS A 285 9.01 -4.96 1.78
C LYS A 285 8.89 -4.22 3.12
N LYS A 286 7.92 -4.60 3.95
CA LYS A 286 7.74 -4.06 5.30
C LYS A 286 9.03 -4.21 6.13
N ASP A 287 9.70 -5.35 6.01
CA ASP A 287 10.95 -5.62 6.71
C ASP A 287 12.08 -4.69 6.26
N GLU A 288 12.24 -4.51 4.95
CA GLU A 288 13.19 -3.57 4.37
C GLU A 288 12.93 -2.13 4.82
N GLU A 289 11.67 -1.70 4.85
CA GLU A 289 11.30 -0.34 5.27
C GLU A 289 11.52 -0.11 6.77
N GLY A 290 11.19 -1.09 7.61
CA GLY A 290 11.46 -1.03 9.05
C GLY A 290 12.97 -0.96 9.34
N ASN A 291 13.77 -1.77 8.64
CA ASN A 291 15.24 -1.71 8.73
C ASN A 291 15.78 -0.35 8.29
N ALA A 292 15.26 0.22 7.21
CA ALA A 292 15.67 1.54 6.73
C ALA A 292 15.34 2.65 7.75
N ALA A 293 14.19 2.57 8.41
CA ALA A 293 13.80 3.52 9.46
C ALA A 293 14.69 3.41 10.71
N ASP A 294 15.02 2.20 11.16
CA ASP A 294 15.92 1.98 12.30
C ASP A 294 17.37 2.39 11.99
N ALA A 295 17.83 2.15 10.76
CA ALA A 295 19.12 2.64 10.28
C ALA A 295 19.18 4.17 10.28
N ALA A 296 18.12 4.84 9.81
CA ALA A 296 18.03 6.30 9.84
C ALA A 296 18.05 6.87 11.27
N LEU A 297 17.45 6.16 12.24
CA LEU A 297 17.51 6.51 13.66
C LEU A 297 18.94 6.36 14.20
N SER A 298 19.60 5.25 13.86
CA SER A 298 20.99 4.98 14.24
C SER A 298 21.94 6.06 13.69
N ASP A 299 21.81 6.39 12.41
CA ASP A 299 22.60 7.43 11.74
C ASP A 299 22.39 8.82 12.35
N LEU A 300 21.14 9.16 12.71
CA LEU A 300 20.84 10.42 13.37
C LEU A 300 21.54 10.52 14.73
N CYS A 301 21.44 9.49 15.57
CA CYS A 301 22.09 9.45 16.87
C CYS A 301 23.63 9.48 16.76
N ALA A 302 24.19 8.76 15.79
CA ALA A 302 25.63 8.69 15.54
C ALA A 302 26.24 10.08 15.20
N ARG A 303 25.52 10.94 14.47
CA ARG A 303 25.97 12.32 14.17
C ARG A 303 26.23 13.17 15.41
N TYR A 304 25.60 12.85 16.54
CA TYR A 304 25.76 13.54 17.82
C TYR A 304 26.59 12.75 18.84
N ASN A 305 27.16 11.61 18.43
CA ASN A 305 27.80 10.64 19.33
C ASN A 305 26.88 10.22 20.50
N ALA A 306 25.57 10.23 20.27
CA ALA A 306 24.56 9.94 21.28
C ALA A 306 24.09 8.47 21.18
N PRO A 307 23.72 7.82 22.29
CA PRO A 307 23.16 6.48 22.24
C PRO A 307 21.79 6.47 21.54
N LYS A 308 21.49 5.36 20.86
CA LYS A 308 20.18 5.12 20.25
C LYS A 308 19.13 4.87 21.36
N PRO A 309 18.04 5.66 21.44
CA PRO A 309 17.12 5.61 22.58
C PRO A 309 16.08 4.47 22.52
N PHE A 310 15.82 3.90 21.33
CA PHE A 310 14.91 2.78 21.10
C PHE A 310 15.25 2.14 19.75
N SER A 311 14.64 0.99 19.43
CA SER A 311 14.71 0.40 18.10
C SER A 311 13.37 0.51 17.41
N ILE A 312 13.37 0.87 16.14
CA ILE A 312 12.21 0.71 15.27
C ILE A 312 12.23 -0.75 14.83
N ARG A 313 11.18 -1.50 15.17
CA ARG A 313 11.07 -2.94 14.87
C ARG A 313 12.18 -3.78 15.54
N PRO A 314 12.05 -4.13 16.84
CA PRO A 314 13.08 -4.91 17.52
C PRO A 314 13.29 -6.27 16.84
N GLU A 315 14.53 -6.75 16.78
CA GLU A 315 14.86 -8.08 16.25
C GLU A 315 13.99 -9.14 16.94
N GLY A 316 13.29 -9.95 16.14
CA GLY A 316 12.42 -11.02 16.64
C GLY A 316 10.97 -10.63 16.95
N ALA A 317 10.53 -9.41 16.64
CA ALA A 317 9.17 -8.93 16.92
C ALA A 317 8.04 -9.67 16.17
N MET A 318 8.34 -10.46 15.13
CA MET A 318 7.31 -11.18 14.38
C MET A 318 7.57 -12.69 14.46
N PRO A 319 6.65 -13.48 15.06
CA PRO A 319 6.48 -14.85 14.61
C PRO A 319 6.20 -14.77 13.11
N SER A 320 6.95 -15.50 12.29
CA SER A 320 6.56 -15.73 10.90
C SER A 320 5.11 -16.19 10.91
N MET A 321 4.15 -15.38 10.42
CA MET A 321 2.75 -15.80 10.50
C MET A 321 2.45 -16.98 9.56
N LEU A 322 3.42 -17.41 8.76
CA LEU A 322 3.34 -18.64 7.98
C LEU A 322 3.56 -19.89 8.83
N GLY A 323 4.07 -19.76 10.06
CA GLY A 323 4.59 -20.88 10.82
C GLY A 323 5.82 -21.47 10.12
N GLN A 324 6.92 -21.61 10.85
CA GLN A 324 7.79 -22.76 10.61
C GLN A 324 7.43 -23.82 11.64
#